data_AF-A0A5B7CCW6-F1
#
_entry.id   AF-A0A5B7CCW6-F1
#
_cell.length_a   1.000
_cell.length_b   1.000
_cell.length_c   1.000
_cell.angle_alpha   90.00
_cell.angle_beta   90.00
_cell.angle_gamma   90.00
#
_symmetry.space_group_name_H-M   'P 1'
#
loop_
_entity.id
_entity.type
_entity.pdbx_description
1 polymer ?
#
loop_
_entity_poly.entity_id
_entity_poly.type
_entity_poly.pdbx_seq_one_letter_code
_entity_poly.pdbx_strand_id
1 'polypeptide(L)'
;MRETKAVPVAQKFERKPSAIARKGLTNLQSFPRGMECIDPLGLGIIDNKTLKLITDHSESSPSKIDKDYLDPNTREKLMYFSEKFDAKLFLSRIHQDTSAADLEAGGLALKTDLKGRTQQKKQLVKENFDCFVSCKTTIDDIESKLRRIEEDPEGAGTSHLFNCIQG
;
A
#
# COMPACT_ATOMS: atom_id res chain seq x y z
N MET A 1 -29.97 12.57 27.05
CA MET A 1 -29.66 13.18 25.74
C MET A 1 -28.73 12.21 25.02
N ARG A 2 -29.20 11.52 23.97
CA ARG A 2 -28.37 10.59 23.18
C ARG A 2 -27.76 11.37 22.03
N GLU A 3 -26.44 11.53 22.04
CA GLU A 3 -25.72 12.15 20.93
C GLU A 3 -25.52 11.13 19.81
N THR A 4 -26.14 11.40 18.67
CA THR A 4 -26.00 10.63 17.44
C THR A 4 -24.64 10.96 16.82
N LYS A 5 -23.63 10.11 17.04
CA LYS A 5 -22.30 10.29 16.45
C LYS A 5 -22.35 9.89 14.96
N ALA A 6 -22.26 10.88 14.08
CA ALA A 6 -22.22 10.69 12.63
C ALA A 6 -20.99 9.87 12.21
N VAL A 7 -21.21 8.90 11.32
CA VAL A 7 -20.15 8.14 10.64
C VAL A 7 -19.42 9.09 9.69
N PRO A 8 -18.07 9.19 9.71
CA PRO A 8 -17.37 10.02 8.75
C PRO A 8 -17.47 9.37 7.37
N VAL A 9 -18.07 10.09 6.44
CA VAL A 9 -18.09 9.77 5.00
C VAL A 9 -16.65 9.66 4.52
N ALA A 10 -16.32 8.54 3.87
CA ALA A 10 -15.05 8.35 3.18
C ALA A 10 -14.83 9.50 2.19
N GLN A 11 -13.86 10.38 2.48
CA GLN A 11 -13.41 11.37 1.51
C GLN A 11 -12.83 10.64 0.30
N LYS A 12 -13.54 10.72 -0.82
CA LYS A 12 -12.99 10.37 -2.13
C LYS A 12 -11.75 11.24 -2.35
N PHE A 13 -10.60 10.61 -2.36
CA PHE A 13 -9.32 11.24 -2.66
C PHE A 13 -9.32 11.65 -4.13
N GLU A 14 -9.66 12.91 -4.44
CA GLU A 14 -9.37 13.49 -5.74
C GLU A 14 -7.86 13.75 -5.84
N ARG A 15 -7.12 12.79 -6.42
CA ARG A 15 -5.80 13.06 -6.98
C ARG A 15 -5.99 14.07 -8.11
N LYS A 16 -5.63 15.34 -7.87
CA LYS A 16 -5.41 16.32 -8.95
C LYS A 16 -4.37 15.73 -9.90
N PRO A 17 -4.72 15.44 -11.17
CA PRO A 17 -3.73 15.06 -12.16
C PRO A 17 -2.93 16.31 -12.51
N SER A 18 -1.63 16.31 -12.21
CA SER A 18 -0.68 17.29 -12.75
C SER A 18 -0.81 17.29 -14.28
N ALA A 19 -1.23 18.43 -14.83
CA ALA A 19 -1.65 18.60 -16.21
C ALA A 19 -0.52 18.45 -17.26
N ILE A 20 0.67 17.99 -16.86
CA ILE A 20 1.84 17.85 -17.74
C ILE A 20 1.94 16.43 -18.34
N ALA A 21 1.27 15.43 -17.77
CA ALA A 21 1.42 14.02 -18.20
C ALA A 21 0.38 13.53 -19.23
N ARG A 22 -0.42 14.42 -19.85
CA ARG A 22 -1.62 14.02 -20.64
C ARG A 22 -1.47 14.05 -22.16
N LYS A 23 -0.31 14.37 -22.73
CA LYS A 23 -0.10 14.33 -24.17
C LYS A 23 0.86 13.19 -24.51
N GLY A 24 0.35 11.98 -24.76
CA GLY A 24 1.17 10.92 -25.36
C GLY A 24 0.70 9.47 -25.26
N LEU A 25 -0.11 9.07 -24.27
CA LEU A 25 -0.31 7.64 -23.96
C LEU A 25 -1.59 7.00 -24.53
N THR A 26 -1.99 7.33 -25.77
CA THR A 26 -3.27 6.82 -26.32
C THR A 26 -3.20 5.41 -26.93
N ASN A 27 -2.05 4.72 -26.91
CA ASN A 27 -1.91 3.40 -27.57
C ASN A 27 -1.22 2.29 -26.75
N LEU A 28 -1.08 2.44 -25.43
CA LEU A 28 -0.61 1.31 -24.62
C LEU A 28 -1.79 0.36 -24.34
N GLN A 29 -1.67 -0.88 -24.81
CA GLN A 29 -2.51 -2.01 -24.37
C GLN A 29 -2.68 -1.90 -22.85
N SER A 30 -3.92 -1.76 -22.39
CA SER A 30 -4.20 -1.54 -20.98
C SER A 30 -3.64 -2.68 -20.16
N PHE A 31 -2.57 -2.42 -19.40
CA PHE A 31 -2.12 -3.29 -18.33
C PHE A 31 -3.29 -3.51 -17.35
N PRO A 32 -3.40 -4.71 -16.74
CA PRO A 32 -4.40 -4.96 -15.72
C PRO A 32 -4.29 -3.85 -14.65
N ARG A 33 -5.43 -3.22 -14.39
CA ARG A 33 -5.57 -2.01 -13.58
C ARG A 33 -4.95 -2.27 -12.20
N GLY A 34 -3.76 -1.72 -11.95
CA GLY A 34 -3.01 -1.92 -10.70
C GLY A 34 -1.58 -2.49 -10.84
N MET A 35 -1.12 -2.84 -12.05
CA MET A 35 0.25 -3.35 -12.31
C MET A 35 1.09 -2.46 -13.24
N GLU A 36 0.79 -1.16 -13.32
CA GLU A 36 1.76 -0.23 -13.92
C GLU A 36 2.98 -0.22 -13.00
N CYS A 37 4.14 -0.70 -13.49
CA CYS A 37 5.40 -0.63 -12.76
C CYS A 37 5.87 0.83 -12.74
N ILE A 38 5.19 1.65 -11.94
CA ILE A 38 5.51 3.07 -11.78
C ILE A 38 6.86 3.14 -11.08
N ASP A 39 7.75 3.95 -11.67
CA ASP A 39 9.06 4.22 -11.10
C ASP A 39 8.93 4.90 -9.72
N PRO A 40 9.61 4.39 -8.66
CA PRO A 40 9.62 5.00 -7.34
C PRO A 40 10.18 6.44 -7.31
N LEU A 41 10.97 6.87 -8.31
CA LEU A 41 11.41 8.27 -8.43
C LEU A 41 10.38 9.16 -9.13
N GLY A 42 9.29 8.59 -9.63
CA GLY A 42 8.20 9.32 -10.28
C GLY A 42 8.53 9.82 -11.69
N LEU A 43 9.55 9.25 -12.34
CA LEU A 43 10.03 9.68 -13.65
C LEU A 43 9.34 8.97 -14.82
N GLY A 44 8.51 7.95 -14.56
CA GLY A 44 7.70 7.32 -15.60
C GLY A 44 7.23 5.90 -15.28
N ILE A 45 6.97 5.15 -16.34
CA ILE A 45 6.57 3.75 -16.30
C ILE A 45 7.79 2.90 -16.67
N ILE A 46 8.04 1.85 -15.89
CA ILE A 46 9.09 0.86 -16.14
C ILE A 46 8.49 -0.25 -17.02
N ASP A 47 9.13 -0.53 -18.15
CA ASP A 47 8.77 -1.68 -18.98
C ASP A 47 9.07 -2.99 -18.25
N ASN A 48 8.06 -3.85 -18.14
CA ASN A 48 8.14 -5.07 -17.35
C ASN A 48 9.09 -6.12 -17.95
N LYS A 49 9.34 -6.08 -19.26
CA LYS A 49 10.22 -7.06 -19.93
C LYS A 49 11.68 -6.65 -19.81
N THR A 50 11.99 -5.42 -20.21
CA THR A 50 13.36 -4.89 -20.29
C THR A 50 13.87 -4.32 -18.98
N LEU A 51 12.97 -3.96 -18.06
CA LEU A 51 13.27 -3.17 -16.85
C LEU A 51 14.03 -1.90 -17.21
N LYS A 52 13.43 -1.09 -18.07
CA LYS A 52 13.87 0.25 -18.45
C LYS A 52 12.71 1.23 -18.41
N LEU A 53 12.98 2.51 -18.20
CA LEU A 53 11.96 3.54 -18.34
C LEU A 53 11.45 3.61 -19.79
N ILE A 54 10.12 3.66 -19.93
CA ILE A 54 9.49 3.90 -21.22
C ILE A 54 9.60 5.39 -21.53
N THR A 55 10.37 5.72 -22.56
CA THR A 55 10.53 7.08 -23.09
C THR A 55 10.08 7.14 -24.54
N ASP A 56 9.54 8.28 -24.99
CA ASP A 56 8.99 8.49 -26.34
C ASP A 56 9.99 8.19 -27.49
N HIS A 57 11.30 8.17 -27.20
CA HIS A 57 12.35 7.86 -28.18
C HIS A 57 12.58 6.36 -28.43
N SER A 58 11.93 5.48 -27.66
CA SER A 58 12.17 4.03 -27.69
C SER A 58 11.60 3.32 -28.93
N GLU A 59 10.79 4.00 -29.77
CA GLU A 59 10.16 3.39 -30.95
C GLU A 59 11.06 3.37 -32.22
N SER A 60 12.26 3.95 -32.18
CA SER A 60 13.05 4.23 -33.41
C SER A 60 14.27 3.33 -33.67
N SER A 61 14.52 2.27 -32.89
CA SER A 61 15.70 1.41 -33.11
C SER A 61 15.34 -0.07 -33.28
N PRO A 62 15.32 -0.59 -34.53
CA PRO A 62 15.21 -2.02 -34.79
C PRO A 62 16.61 -2.67 -34.70
N SER A 63 17.25 -2.64 -33.53
CA SER A 63 18.51 -3.35 -33.34
C SER A 63 18.61 -4.04 -31.99
N LYS A 64 18.80 -5.37 -32.07
CA LYS A 64 19.10 -6.35 -31.01
C LYS A 64 17.91 -7.01 -30.32
N ILE A 65 17.15 -7.76 -31.12
CA ILE A 65 16.04 -8.64 -30.70
C ILE A 65 16.47 -9.86 -29.85
N ASP A 66 17.76 -10.11 -29.60
CA ASP A 66 18.18 -11.45 -29.10
C ASP A 66 18.82 -11.54 -27.69
N LYS A 67 18.81 -10.51 -26.83
CA LYS A 67 19.54 -10.62 -25.54
C LYS A 67 19.09 -9.75 -24.36
N ASP A 68 17.79 -9.53 -24.17
CA ASP A 68 17.29 -8.74 -23.02
C ASP A 68 16.38 -9.55 -22.07
N TYR A 69 16.44 -10.89 -22.11
CA TYR A 69 15.86 -11.69 -21.04
C TYR A 69 16.80 -11.64 -19.84
N LEU A 70 16.48 -10.76 -18.88
CA LEU A 70 17.19 -10.67 -17.62
C LEU A 70 17.07 -11.99 -16.88
N ASP A 71 18.19 -12.49 -16.35
CA ASP A 71 18.16 -13.67 -15.52
C ASP A 71 17.26 -13.42 -14.30
N PRO A 72 16.56 -14.45 -13.80
CA PRO A 72 15.59 -14.28 -12.71
C PRO A 72 16.19 -13.64 -11.45
N ASN A 73 17.47 -13.92 -11.17
CA ASN A 73 18.15 -13.41 -9.98
C ASN A 73 18.49 -11.92 -10.11
N THR A 74 18.97 -11.47 -11.27
CA THR A 74 19.18 -10.04 -11.58
C THR A 74 17.85 -9.31 -11.60
N ARG A 75 16.81 -9.93 -12.18
CA ARG A 75 15.45 -9.38 -12.18
C ARG A 75 14.94 -9.14 -10.76
N GLU A 76 15.15 -10.08 -9.85
CA GLU A 76 14.77 -9.95 -8.43
C GLU A 76 15.49 -8.77 -7.74
N LYS A 77 16.78 -8.56 -8.03
CA LYS A 77 17.56 -7.43 -7.49
C LYS A 77 17.12 -6.06 -8.03
N LEU A 78 16.47 -6.03 -9.20
CA LEU A 78 15.94 -4.81 -9.80
C LEU A 78 14.53 -4.45 -9.31
N MET A 79 13.85 -5.33 -8.57
CA MET A 79 12.51 -5.05 -8.05
C MET A 79 12.60 -4.29 -6.74
N TYR A 80 12.15 -3.03 -6.71
CA TYR A 80 12.21 -2.18 -5.51
C TYR A 80 11.38 -2.69 -4.32
N PHE A 81 10.46 -3.63 -4.56
CA PHE A 81 9.67 -4.31 -3.52
C PHE A 81 10.29 -5.63 -3.06
N SER A 82 11.42 -6.06 -3.64
CA SER A 82 12.15 -7.26 -3.24
C SER A 82 13.07 -6.98 -2.05
N GLU A 83 13.23 -7.97 -1.17
CA GLU A 83 14.22 -7.91 -0.09
C GLU A 83 15.66 -7.96 -0.62
N LYS A 84 15.87 -8.51 -1.82
CA LYS A 84 17.18 -8.56 -2.48
C LYS A 84 17.47 -7.34 -3.35
N PHE A 85 16.68 -6.29 -3.22
CA PHE A 85 16.79 -5.07 -4.01
C PHE A 85 18.19 -4.45 -3.93
N ASP A 86 18.76 -4.12 -5.10
CA ASP A 86 20.02 -3.39 -5.23
C ASP A 86 19.76 -2.04 -5.91
N ALA A 87 19.81 -0.97 -5.12
CA ALA A 87 19.58 0.39 -5.59
C ALA A 87 20.59 0.85 -6.65
N LYS A 88 21.86 0.42 -6.57
CA LYS A 88 22.87 0.82 -7.56
C LYS A 88 22.58 0.14 -8.89
N LEU A 89 22.26 -1.14 -8.85
CA LEU A 89 21.89 -1.91 -10.04
C LEU A 89 20.62 -1.34 -10.67
N PHE A 90 19.61 -1.03 -9.85
CA PHE A 90 18.37 -0.37 -10.27
C PHE A 90 18.64 0.92 -11.04
N LEU A 91 19.39 1.85 -10.46
CA LEU A 91 19.73 3.12 -11.11
C LEU A 91 20.51 2.89 -12.40
N SER A 92 21.50 1.99 -12.40
CA SER A 92 22.31 1.72 -13.60
C SER A 92 21.52 1.13 -14.77
N ARG A 93 20.46 0.36 -14.48
CA ARG A 93 19.69 -0.37 -15.51
C ARG A 93 18.43 0.38 -15.93
N ILE A 94 17.62 0.80 -14.97
CA ILE A 94 16.31 1.42 -15.22
C ILE A 94 16.46 2.90 -15.59
N HIS A 95 17.45 3.56 -14.99
CA HIS A 95 17.74 4.99 -15.17
C HIS A 95 19.03 5.25 -15.95
N GLN A 96 19.41 4.33 -16.84
CA GLN A 96 20.65 4.45 -17.64
C GLN A 96 20.72 5.79 -18.40
N ASP A 97 19.59 6.25 -18.93
CA ASP A 97 19.47 7.47 -19.75
C ASP A 97 18.81 8.64 -18.99
N THR A 98 18.68 8.54 -17.66
CA THR A 98 18.09 9.60 -16.82
C THR A 98 19.15 10.63 -16.43
N SER A 99 18.80 11.92 -16.49
CA SER A 99 19.72 12.99 -16.11
C SER A 99 19.99 13.00 -14.60
N ALA A 100 21.17 13.48 -14.20
CA ALA A 100 21.51 13.63 -12.78
C ALA A 100 20.52 14.56 -12.04
N ALA A 101 20.08 15.63 -12.70
CA ALA A 101 19.11 16.57 -12.13
C ALA A 101 17.74 15.90 -11.86
N ASP A 102 17.27 15.06 -12.78
CA ASP A 102 16.02 14.32 -12.61
C ASP A 102 16.13 13.27 -11.50
N LEU A 103 17.29 12.60 -11.38
CA LEU A 103 17.55 11.65 -10.29
C LEU A 103 17.56 12.35 -8.92
N GLU A 104 18.18 13.52 -8.82
CA GLU A 104 18.20 14.32 -7.59
C GLU A 104 16.78 14.80 -7.22
N ALA A 105 16.03 15.32 -8.19
CA ALA A 105 14.65 15.74 -8.00
C ALA A 105 13.75 14.57 -7.57
N GLY A 106 13.88 13.42 -8.23
CA GLY A 106 13.18 12.19 -7.88
C GLY A 106 13.53 11.69 -6.47
N GLY A 107 14.81 11.77 -6.08
CA GLY A 107 15.26 11.44 -4.73
C GLY A 107 14.64 12.33 -3.65
N LEU A 108 14.55 13.65 -3.91
CA LEU A 108 13.88 14.60 -3.01
C LEU A 108 12.37 14.34 -2.92
N ALA A 109 11.73 14.03 -4.05
CA ALA A 109 10.31 13.69 -4.11
C ALA A 109 10.02 12.42 -3.30
N LEU A 110 10.80 11.35 -3.50
CA LEU A 110 10.68 10.08 -2.77
C LEU A 110 10.87 10.28 -1.25
N LYS A 111 11.87 11.06 -0.84
CA LYS A 111 12.10 11.40 0.58
C LYS A 111 10.91 12.14 1.19
N THR A 112 10.31 13.05 0.43
CA THR A 112 9.14 13.82 0.86
C THR A 112 7.91 12.94 0.99
N ASP A 113 7.66 12.05 0.01
CA ASP A 113 6.55 11.10 0.04
C ASP A 113 6.67 10.13 1.23
N LEU A 114 7.86 9.56 1.47
CA LEU A 114 8.10 8.69 2.63
C LEU A 114 7.79 9.38 3.95
N LYS A 115 8.17 10.66 4.10
CA LYS A 115 7.82 11.46 5.28
C LYS A 115 6.31 11.66 5.39
N GLY A 116 5.65 12.02 4.29
CA GLY A 116 4.20 12.20 4.21
C GLY A 116 3.43 10.94 4.59
N ARG A 117 3.79 9.79 4.01
CA ARG A 117 3.17 8.49 4.31
C ARG A 117 3.40 8.05 5.76
N THR A 118 4.59 8.29 6.29
CA THR A 118 4.88 8.04 7.71
C THR A 118 3.96 8.86 8.62
N GLN A 119 3.77 10.14 8.29
CA GLN A 119 2.86 11.02 9.05
C GLN A 119 1.40 10.59 8.91
N GLN A 120 0.94 10.24 7.71
CA GLN A 120 -0.42 9.72 7.48
C GLN A 120 -0.68 8.46 8.30
N LYS A 121 0.28 7.52 8.36
CA LYS A 121 0.14 6.31 9.19
C LYS A 121 0.03 6.65 10.68
N LYS A 122 0.85 7.59 11.16
CA LYS A 122 0.75 8.09 12.55
C LYS A 122 -0.59 8.75 12.83
N GLN A 123 -1.08 9.56 11.90
CA GLN A 123 -2.38 10.22 12.02
C GLN A 123 -3.53 9.22 12.04
N LEU A 124 -3.50 8.20 11.17
CA LEU A 124 -4.48 7.12 11.15
C LEU A 124 -4.57 6.42 12.51
N VAL A 125 -3.41 6.07 13.10
CA VAL A 125 -3.38 5.49 14.45
C VAL A 125 -3.97 6.47 15.45
N LYS A 126 -3.50 7.73 15.46
CA LYS A 126 -3.98 8.76 16.38
C LYS A 126 -5.49 8.95 16.33
N GLU A 127 -6.09 8.98 15.15
CA GLU A 127 -7.53 9.21 14.95
C GLU A 127 -8.39 8.01 15.33
N ASN A 128 -7.85 6.79 15.24
CA ASN A 128 -8.63 5.56 15.44
C ASN A 128 -8.33 4.85 16.77
N PHE A 129 -7.25 5.22 17.46
CA PHE A 129 -6.79 4.52 18.67
C PHE A 129 -7.85 4.54 19.77
N ASP A 130 -8.43 5.70 20.08
CA ASP A 130 -9.43 5.81 21.15
C ASP A 130 -10.69 4.97 20.86
N CYS A 131 -11.10 4.94 19.59
CA CYS A 131 -12.23 4.11 19.15
C CYS A 131 -11.91 2.62 19.34
N PHE A 132 -10.71 2.19 18.92
CA PHE A 132 -10.25 0.80 19.11
C PHE A 132 -10.21 0.41 20.59
N VAL A 133 -9.63 1.26 21.45
CA VAL A 133 -9.53 1.01 22.89
C VAL A 133 -10.91 0.96 23.54
N SER A 134 -11.80 1.88 23.18
CA SER A 134 -13.16 1.93 23.71
C SER A 134 -13.98 0.69 23.34
N CYS A 135 -13.92 0.27 22.06
CA CYS A 135 -14.56 -0.96 21.60
C CYS A 135 -14.00 -2.18 22.32
N LYS A 136 -12.66 -2.30 22.42
CA LYS A 136 -12.02 -3.40 23.15
C LYS A 136 -12.47 -3.45 24.61
N THR A 137 -12.44 -2.31 25.31
CA THR A 137 -12.87 -2.22 26.71
C THR A 137 -14.32 -2.66 26.88
N THR A 138 -15.21 -2.25 25.96
CA THR A 138 -16.62 -2.64 26.00
C THR A 138 -16.79 -4.14 25.79
N ILE A 139 -16.03 -4.75 24.87
CA ILE A 139 -16.04 -6.19 24.63
C ILE A 139 -15.54 -6.93 25.88
N ASP A 140 -14.40 -6.53 26.43
CA ASP A 140 -13.81 -7.14 27.63
C ASP A 140 -14.79 -7.05 28.82
N ASP A 141 -15.46 -5.91 29.01
CA ASP A 141 -16.46 -5.71 30.08
C ASP A 141 -17.66 -6.65 29.94
N ILE A 142 -18.20 -6.80 28.72
CA ILE A 142 -19.33 -7.69 28.46
C ILE A 142 -18.90 -9.14 28.65
N GLU A 143 -17.76 -9.54 28.09
CA GLU A 143 -17.22 -10.90 28.25
C GLU A 143 -17.03 -11.23 29.73
N SER A 144 -16.44 -10.31 30.49
CA SER A 144 -16.25 -10.48 31.93
C SER A 144 -17.57 -10.62 32.69
N LYS A 145 -18.61 -9.85 32.33
CA LYS A 145 -19.95 -9.97 32.93
C LYS A 145 -20.61 -11.31 32.60
N LEU A 146 -20.55 -11.74 31.34
CA LEU A 146 -21.13 -13.02 30.91
C LEU A 146 -20.43 -14.20 31.62
N ARG A 147 -19.10 -14.14 31.73
CA ARG A 147 -18.32 -15.15 32.43
C ARG A 147 -18.72 -15.25 33.91
N ARG A 148 -18.84 -14.11 34.61
CA ARG A 148 -19.31 -14.10 36.00
C ARG A 148 -20.71 -14.70 36.17
N ILE A 149 -21.62 -14.45 35.24
CA ILE A 149 -22.98 -15.02 35.29
C ILE A 149 -22.94 -16.54 35.13
N GLU A 150 -22.08 -17.04 34.23
CA GLU A 150 -21.97 -18.48 33.98
C GLU A 150 -21.25 -19.22 35.11
N GLU A 151 -20.28 -18.58 35.77
CA GLU A 151 -19.49 -19.15 36.85
C GLU A 151 -20.13 -18.98 38.24
N ASP A 152 -21.22 -18.21 38.36
CA ASP A 152 -21.93 -18.01 39.63
C ASP A 152 -22.64 -19.31 40.06
N PRO A 153 -22.18 -19.96 41.15
CA PRO A 153 -22.72 -21.25 41.59
C PRO A 153 -24.15 -21.15 42.14
N GLU A 154 -24.59 -19.96 42.56
CA GLU A 154 -25.97 -19.70 43.00
C GLU A 154 -26.77 -18.92 41.93
N GLY A 155 -26.16 -18.70 40.77
CA GLY A 155 -26.69 -17.84 39.71
C GLY A 155 -27.57 -18.57 38.69
N ALA A 156 -28.03 -17.78 37.71
CA ALA A 156 -28.80 -18.26 36.56
C ALA A 156 -27.90 -18.68 35.38
N GLY A 157 -26.68 -19.15 35.66
CA GLY A 157 -25.76 -19.65 34.65
C GLY A 157 -26.41 -20.77 33.84
N THR A 158 -26.15 -20.82 32.53
CA THR A 158 -26.83 -21.75 31.63
C THR A 158 -26.54 -23.20 31.98
N SER A 159 -25.30 -23.51 32.38
CA SER A 159 -24.89 -24.82 32.90
C SER A 159 -25.59 -25.18 34.21
N HIS A 160 -25.73 -24.21 35.12
CA HIS A 160 -26.41 -24.41 36.40
C HIS A 160 -27.91 -24.70 36.19
N LEU A 161 -28.60 -23.88 35.39
CA LEU A 161 -30.00 -24.09 35.04
C LEU A 161 -30.23 -25.43 34.33
N PHE A 162 -29.34 -25.80 33.38
CA PHE A 162 -29.40 -27.08 32.70
C PHE A 162 -29.29 -28.26 33.67
N ASN A 163 -28.36 -28.21 34.61
CA ASN A 163 -28.20 -29.24 35.64
C ASN A 163 -29.42 -29.33 36.58
N CYS A 164 -30.01 -28.20 36.97
CA CYS A 164 -31.23 -28.19 37.79
C CYS A 164 -32.44 -28.80 37.07
N ILE A 165 -32.55 -28.63 35.75
CA ILE A 165 -33.66 -29.19 34.94
C ILE A 165 -33.47 -30.69 34.73
N GLN A 166 -32.23 -31.17 34.61
CA GLN A 166 -31.90 -32.58 34.36
C GLN A 166 -31.81 -33.46 35.62
N GLY A 167 -32.27 -32.97 36.78
CA GLY A 167 -32.19 -33.66 38.08
C GLY A 167 -32.32 -35.18 38.04
#